data_AF-A0A7K7IJ57-F1
#
_entry.id   AF-A0A7K7IJ57-F1
#
_cell.length_a   1.000
_cell.length_b   1.000
_cell.length_c   1.000
_cell.angle_alpha   90.00
_cell.angle_beta   90.00
_cell.angle_gamma   90.00
#
_symmetry.space_group_name_H-M   'P 1'
#
loop_
_entity.id
_entity.type
_entity.pdbx_description
1 polymer ?
#
loop_
_entity_poly.entity_id
_entity_poly.type
_entity_poly.pdbx_seq_one_letter_code
_entity_poly.pdbx_strand_id
1 'polypeptide(L)'
;DRPDPPRALRLSGLSGTSLSLAWEPGWDGGLPQHFLLRADGPNAPPPPAALVTSGFSLTLGGLRPDTPYDVTVFACNARGDSAPVRLRAVTSAVPEAPPPQWEEPAAPPGGAEDP
;
A
#
# COMPACT_ATOMS: atom_id res chain seq x y z
N ASP A 1 -1.21 31.10 4.10
CA ASP A 1 -2.40 30.39 4.60
C ASP A 1 -2.12 28.91 4.83
N ARG A 2 -3.15 28.14 5.19
CA ARG A 2 -3.11 26.67 5.08
C ARG A 2 -3.04 26.28 3.60
N PRO A 3 -2.44 25.14 3.26
CA PRO A 3 -2.33 24.72 1.88
C PRO A 3 -3.69 24.28 1.33
N ASP A 4 -3.83 24.28 0.01
CA ASP A 4 -4.96 23.66 -0.68
C ASP A 4 -4.87 22.12 -0.60
N PRO A 5 -6.00 21.41 -0.73
CA PRO A 5 -5.99 19.96 -0.88
C PRO A 5 -5.16 19.51 -2.11
N PRO A 6 -4.52 18.33 -2.04
CA PRO A 6 -3.96 17.69 -3.23
C PRO A 6 -5.01 17.53 -4.33
N ARG A 7 -4.55 17.46 -5.58
CA ARG A 7 -5.42 17.28 -6.75
C ARG A 7 -5.06 15.98 -7.47
N ALA A 8 -5.94 15.54 -8.37
CA ALA A 8 -5.70 14.38 -9.24
C ALA A 8 -5.18 13.13 -8.49
N LEU A 9 -5.69 12.88 -7.27
CA LEU A 9 -5.33 11.72 -6.47
C LEU A 9 -5.74 10.45 -7.21
N ARG A 10 -4.78 9.55 -7.42
CA ARG A 10 -4.96 8.31 -8.17
C ARG A 10 -4.07 7.19 -7.64
N LEU A 11 -4.50 5.96 -7.87
CA LEU A 11 -3.64 4.79 -7.72
C LEU A 11 -2.62 4.75 -8.86
N SER A 12 -1.35 4.58 -8.51
CA SER A 12 -0.25 4.35 -9.46
C SER A 12 0.28 2.92 -9.40
N GLY A 13 -0.07 2.16 -8.35
CA GLY A 13 0.31 0.76 -8.20
C GLY A 13 -0.50 0.08 -7.10
N LEU A 14 -0.72 -1.23 -7.26
CA LEU A 14 -1.52 -2.04 -6.37
C LEU A 14 -0.90 -3.44 -6.29
N SER A 15 -0.72 -3.97 -5.08
CA SER A 15 -0.36 -5.36 -4.84
C SER A 15 -1.18 -5.93 -3.69
N GLY A 16 -0.94 -7.19 -3.33
CA GLY A 16 -1.57 -7.78 -2.14
C GLY A 16 -1.11 -7.16 -0.83
N THR A 17 0.04 -6.50 -0.80
CA THR A 17 0.61 -5.96 0.45
C THR A 17 1.02 -4.49 0.36
N SER A 18 0.70 -3.82 -0.76
CA SER A 18 1.05 -2.42 -0.95
C SER A 18 0.05 -1.65 -1.83
N LEU A 19 0.00 -0.34 -1.56
CA LEU A 19 -0.72 0.66 -2.34
C LEU A 19 0.23 1.79 -2.71
N SER A 20 0.38 2.08 -3.99
CA SER A 20 1.11 3.24 -4.50
C SER A 20 0.13 4.28 -5.01
N LEU A 21 0.30 5.52 -4.55
CA LEU A 21 -0.56 6.65 -4.86
C LEU A 21 0.27 7.77 -5.47
N ALA A 22 -0.35 8.53 -6.35
CA ALA A 22 0.20 9.74 -6.92
C ALA A 22 -0.86 10.85 -6.92
N TRP A 23 -0.41 12.09 -6.80
CA TRP A 23 -1.27 13.27 -6.79
C TRP A 23 -0.53 14.46 -7.41
N GLU A 24 -1.23 15.59 -7.52
CA GLU A 24 -0.66 16.89 -7.87
C GLU A 24 -0.76 17.81 -6.66
N PRO A 25 0.22 18.69 -6.41
CA PRO A 25 0.16 19.63 -5.31
C PRO A 25 -0.93 20.69 -5.54
N GLY A 26 -1.59 21.09 -4.44
CA GLY A 26 -2.36 22.32 -4.37
C GLY A 26 -1.46 23.57 -4.22
N TRP A 27 -2.05 24.75 -4.09
CA TRP A 27 -1.31 25.93 -3.61
C TRP A 27 -0.80 25.66 -2.18
N ASP A 28 0.45 25.96 -1.91
CA ASP A 28 1.12 25.62 -0.64
C ASP A 28 0.82 26.61 0.50
N GLY A 29 -0.01 27.63 0.23
CA GLY A 29 -0.31 28.68 1.19
C GLY A 29 0.85 29.65 1.43
N GLY A 30 1.88 29.66 0.57
CA GLY A 30 3.06 30.51 0.68
C GLY A 30 4.13 30.00 1.64
N LEU A 31 4.07 28.73 2.07
CA LEU A 31 5.04 28.09 2.96
C LEU A 31 5.36 26.67 2.46
N PRO A 32 6.56 26.13 2.75
CA PRO A 32 6.90 24.76 2.37
C PRO A 32 5.84 23.76 2.86
N GLN A 33 5.32 22.96 1.92
CA GLN A 33 4.33 21.93 2.21
C GLN A 33 4.93 20.52 2.17
N HIS A 34 4.32 19.63 2.94
CA HIS A 34 4.50 18.18 2.88
C HIS A 34 3.14 17.50 2.86
N PHE A 35 3.11 16.21 2.61
CA PHE A 35 1.89 15.43 2.50
C PHE A 35 1.85 14.33 3.54
N LEU A 36 0.71 14.20 4.21
CA LEU A 36 0.42 13.13 5.14
C LEU A 36 -0.57 12.16 4.50
N LEU A 37 -0.17 10.90 4.38
CA LEU A 37 -1.03 9.80 3.96
C LEU A 37 -1.49 9.02 5.18
N ARG A 38 -2.77 8.66 5.25
CA ARG A 38 -3.34 7.75 6.25
C ARG A 38 -4.17 6.68 5.55
N ALA A 39 -4.04 5.42 5.94
CA ALA A 39 -4.89 4.35 5.45
C ALA A 39 -5.58 3.62 6.60
N ASP A 40 -6.91 3.58 6.53
CA ASP A 40 -7.78 2.87 7.46
C ASP A 40 -8.24 1.56 6.80
N GLY A 41 -8.15 0.44 7.52
CA GLY A 41 -8.59 -0.86 7.04
C GLY A 41 -8.91 -1.81 8.19
N PRO A 42 -9.65 -2.92 7.94
CA PRO A 42 -10.19 -3.84 8.95
C PRO A 42 -9.17 -4.37 9.97
N ASN A 43 -7.88 -4.36 9.63
CA ASN A 43 -6.79 -4.80 10.49
C ASN A 43 -5.55 -3.90 10.37
N ALA A 44 -5.73 -2.63 10.00
CA ALA A 44 -4.64 -1.66 10.13
C ALA A 44 -4.29 -1.53 11.62
N PRO A 45 -3.02 -1.67 12.04
CA PRO A 45 -2.64 -1.47 13.43
C PRO A 45 -3.06 -0.04 13.84
N PRO A 46 -3.65 0.17 15.02
CA PRO A 46 -3.86 1.51 15.55
C PRO A 46 -2.52 2.11 16.01
N PRO A 47 -2.21 3.39 15.70
CA PRO A 47 -2.98 4.31 14.85
C PRO A 47 -2.84 3.96 13.35
N PRO A 48 -3.81 4.37 12.50
CA PRO A 48 -3.83 4.08 11.07
C PRO A 48 -2.47 4.30 10.41
N ALA A 49 -2.10 3.41 9.49
CA ALA A 49 -0.79 3.46 8.87
C ALA A 49 -0.58 4.83 8.21
N ALA A 50 0.42 5.56 8.68
CA ALA A 50 0.65 6.95 8.32
C ALA A 50 2.06 7.15 7.78
N LEU A 51 2.18 7.87 6.67
CA LEU A 51 3.47 8.19 6.06
C LEU A 51 3.49 9.65 5.63
N VAL A 52 4.68 10.26 5.73
CA VAL A 52 4.92 11.65 5.36
C VAL A 52 5.89 11.72 4.20
N THR A 53 5.63 12.60 3.24
CA THR A 53 6.54 12.85 2.11
C THR A 53 6.47 14.30 1.65
N SER A 54 7.56 14.83 1.11
CA SER A 54 7.55 16.09 0.36
C SER A 54 7.34 15.88 -1.15
N GLY A 55 7.31 14.63 -1.60
CA GLY A 55 7.03 14.27 -2.99
C GLY A 55 5.54 14.21 -3.32
N PHE A 56 5.24 13.91 -4.58
CA PHE A 56 3.85 13.85 -5.10
C PHE A 56 3.37 12.41 -5.33
N SER A 57 4.07 11.46 -4.73
CA SER A 57 3.72 10.05 -4.76
C SER A 57 4.25 9.34 -3.53
N LEU A 58 3.56 8.30 -3.11
CA LEU A 58 3.93 7.52 -1.94
C LEU A 58 3.43 6.08 -2.05
N THR A 59 4.23 5.14 -1.57
CA THR A 59 3.87 3.72 -1.47
C THR A 59 3.72 3.32 -0.02
N LEU A 60 2.52 2.89 0.33
CA LEU A 60 2.21 2.28 1.62
C LEU A 60 2.35 0.76 1.49
N GLY A 61 3.26 0.18 2.26
CA GLY A 61 3.46 -1.28 2.35
C GLY A 61 2.88 -1.87 3.64
N GLY A 62 3.07 -3.18 3.83
CA GLY A 62 2.64 -3.88 5.05
C GLY A 62 1.12 -4.08 5.15
N LEU A 63 0.43 -3.99 4.01
CA LEU A 63 -1.01 -4.18 3.93
C LEU A 63 -1.37 -5.67 3.88
N ARG A 64 -2.63 -5.96 4.21
CA ARG A 64 -3.17 -7.32 4.08
C ARG A 64 -3.71 -7.54 2.67
N PRO A 65 -3.53 -8.73 2.10
CA PRO A 65 -4.15 -9.11 0.83
C PRO A 65 -5.67 -9.10 0.91
N ASP A 66 -6.31 -8.93 -0.22
CA ASP A 66 -7.77 -8.98 -0.38
C ASP A 66 -8.52 -8.13 0.67
N THR A 67 -7.98 -6.95 0.97
CA THR A 67 -8.45 -6.10 2.06
C THR A 67 -8.78 -4.70 1.53
N PRO A 68 -9.98 -4.17 1.82
CA PRO A 68 -10.31 -2.80 1.46
C PRO A 68 -9.61 -1.80 2.40
N TYR A 69 -9.05 -0.75 1.82
CA TYR A 69 -8.44 0.37 2.50
C TYR A 69 -9.07 1.70 2.05
N ASP A 70 -9.43 2.51 3.03
CA ASP A 70 -9.86 3.89 2.84
C ASP A 70 -8.66 4.81 3.09
N VAL A 71 -8.09 5.34 2.02
CA VAL A 71 -6.88 6.17 2.07
C VAL A 71 -7.26 7.64 2.07
N THR A 72 -6.60 8.42 2.92
CA THR A 72 -6.76 9.87 3.05
C THR A 72 -5.40 10.55 2.89
N VAL A 73 -5.36 11.61 2.08
CA VAL A 73 -4.16 12.44 1.88
C VAL A 73 -4.47 13.88 2.28
N PHE A 74 -3.55 14.48 3.03
CA PHE A 74 -3.56 15.89 3.43
C PHE A 74 -2.33 16.59 2.86
N ALA A 75 -2.46 17.87 2.53
CA ALA A 75 -1.32 18.77 2.42
C ALA A 75 -1.16 19.50 3.76
N CYS A 76 0.07 19.65 4.23
CA CYS A 76 0.40 20.17 5.54
C CYS A 76 1.49 21.24 5.41
N ASN A 77 1.34 22.37 6.08
CA ASN A 77 2.39 23.38 6.23
C ASN A 77 2.40 23.91 7.68
N ALA A 78 3.27 24.89 7.99
CA ALA A 78 3.37 25.43 9.35
C ALA A 78 2.13 26.24 9.82
N ARG A 79 1.14 26.47 8.97
CA ARG A 79 -0.16 27.08 9.31
C ARG A 79 -1.26 26.03 9.53
N GLY A 80 -0.99 24.76 9.23
CA GLY A 80 -1.88 23.62 9.46
C GLY A 80 -2.17 22.80 8.21
N ASP A 81 -3.24 22.00 8.29
CA ASP A 81 -3.59 21.01 7.28
C ASP A 81 -4.69 21.53 6.33
N SER A 82 -4.63 21.07 5.09
CA SER A 82 -5.69 21.24 4.08
C SER A 82 -6.90 20.34 4.38
N ALA A 83 -7.97 20.50 3.59
CA ALA A 83 -9.06 19.52 3.62
C ALA A 83 -8.59 18.15 3.07
N PRO A 84 -9.09 17.02 3.60
CA PRO A 84 -8.68 15.70 3.17
C PRO A 84 -9.15 15.37 1.74
N VAL A 85 -8.32 14.63 1.02
CA VAL A 85 -8.70 13.96 -0.24
C VAL A 85 -8.67 12.46 -0.03
N ARG A 86 -9.72 11.76 -0.45
CA ARG A 86 -9.92 10.34 -0.15
C ARG A 86 -9.95 9.49 -1.41
N LEU A 87 -9.42 8.27 -1.29
CA LEU A 87 -9.51 7.24 -2.31
C LEU A 87 -9.69 5.89 -1.63
N ARG A 88 -10.56 5.05 -2.19
CA ARG A 88 -10.76 3.67 -1.73
C ARG A 88 -10.08 2.69 -2.68
N ALA A 89 -9.36 1.73 -2.13
CA ALA A 89 -8.69 0.67 -2.88
C ALA A 89 -8.86 -0.69 -2.19
N VAL A 90 -8.82 -1.78 -2.95
CA VAL A 90 -8.81 -3.14 -2.41
C VAL A 90 -7.51 -3.79 -2.88
N THR A 91 -6.68 -4.24 -1.93
CA THR A 91 -5.45 -4.96 -2.26
C THR A 91 -5.76 -6.27 -2.96
N SER A 92 -4.88 -6.70 -3.86
CA SER A 92 -5.07 -7.97 -4.58
C SER A 92 -4.97 -9.16 -3.62
N ALA A 93 -5.55 -10.30 -3.98
CA ALA A 93 -5.18 -11.57 -3.33
C ALA A 93 -3.69 -11.87 -3.61
N VAL A 94 -3.00 -12.52 -2.67
CA VAL A 94 -1.70 -13.13 -2.97
C VAL A 94 -2.01 -14.36 -3.82
N PRO A 95 -1.36 -14.54 -4.99
CA PRO A 95 -1.51 -15.78 -5.74
C PRO A 95 -1.15 -16.92 -4.80
N GLU A 96 -2.09 -17.84 -4.58
CA GLU A 96 -1.78 -19.08 -3.88
C GLU A 96 -0.63 -19.74 -4.65
N ALA A 97 0.53 -19.87 -4.01
CA ALA A 97 1.65 -20.55 -4.64
C ALA A 97 1.14 -21.95 -5.04
N PRO A 98 1.33 -22.40 -6.29
CA PRO A 98 1.00 -23.77 -6.63
C PRO A 98 1.68 -24.68 -5.60
N PRO A 99 0.99 -25.73 -5.11
CA PRO A 99 1.57 -26.61 -4.11
C PRO A 99 2.96 -27.03 -4.57
N PRO A 100 3.96 -27.13 -3.67
CA PRO A 100 5.27 -27.60 -4.06
C PRO A 100 5.07 -28.92 -4.79
N GLN A 101 5.48 -28.97 -6.06
CA GLN A 101 5.60 -30.22 -6.79
C GLN A 101 6.76 -30.95 -6.13
N TRP A 102 6.50 -31.61 -5.00
CA TRP A 102 7.42 -32.60 -4.50
C TRP A 102 7.50 -33.64 -5.62
N GLU A 103 8.66 -33.72 -6.26
CA GLU A 103 8.98 -34.86 -7.10
C GLU A 103 8.88 -36.08 -6.18
N GLU A 104 7.89 -36.92 -6.46
CA GLU A 104 7.76 -38.23 -5.85
C GLU A 104 9.11 -38.94 -5.98
N PRO A 105 9.79 -39.33 -4.88
CA PRO A 105 11.08 -40.00 -5.01
C PRO A 105 10.82 -41.28 -5.81
N ALA A 106 11.51 -41.41 -6.94
CA ALA A 106 11.50 -42.65 -7.71
C ALA A 106 11.72 -43.80 -6.74
N ALA A 107 10.74 -44.70 -6.64
CA ALA A 107 10.86 -45.89 -5.82
C ALA A 107 12.21 -46.55 -6.13
N PRO A 108 13.01 -46.96 -5.12
CA PRO A 108 14.19 -47.75 -5.42
C PRO A 108 13.71 -49.00 -6.16
N PRO A 109 14.35 -49.43 -7.26
CA PRO A 109 14.05 -50.75 -7.79
C PRO A 109 14.25 -51.74 -6.65
N GLY A 110 13.17 -52.41 -6.29
CA GLY A 110 13.13 -53.43 -5.26
C GLY A 110 14.20 -54.48 -5.53
N GLY A 111 14.76 -55.00 -4.45
CA GLY A 111 15.94 -55.83 -4.44
C GLY A 111 15.87 -57.08 -5.32
N ALA A 112 17.06 -57.50 -5.71
CA ALA A 112 17.41 -58.90 -5.88
C ALA A 112 18.81 -59.07 -5.28
N GLU A 113 18.86 -59.44 -4.01
CA GLU A 113 19.99 -60.20 -3.46
C GLU A 113 19.83 -61.64 -3.93
N ASP A 114 20.88 -62.14 -4.61
CA ASP A 114 21.54 -63.46 -4.59
C ASP A 114 20.72 -64.76 -4.45
N PRO A 115 21.12 -65.86 -5.12
CA PRO A 115 22.40 -66.55 -4.82
C PRO A 115 23.33 -66.82 -6.00
#